data_AF-A0A397GEV9-F1
#
_entry.id   AF-A0A397GEV9-F1
#
_cell.length_a   1.000
_cell.length_b   1.000
_cell.length_c   1.000
_cell.angle_alpha   90.00
_cell.angle_beta   90.00
_cell.angle_gamma   90.00
#
_symmetry.space_group_name_H-M   'P 1'
#
loop_
_entity.id
_entity.type
_entity.pdbx_description
1 polymer ?
#
loop_
_entity_poly.entity_id
_entity_poly.type
_entity_poly.pdbx_seq_one_letter_code
_entity_poly.pdbx_strand_id
1 'polypeptide(L)'
;MVYLKLEGLKISDALLSAILHLCPNICFFILDQCYGYSNIMIIEIARCCSKLLHLSLNACKAITDRCISEIAQSCLNLKYINLAFSYSNCNISDVSMIEIA
;
A
#
# COMPACT_ATOMS: atom_id res chain seq x y z
N MET A 1 11.87 14.37 -1.95
CA MET A 1 10.57 13.74 -2.29
C MET A 1 10.89 12.46 -3.03
N VAL A 2 10.71 11.30 -2.40
CA VAL A 2 11.03 10.00 -3.03
C VAL A 2 9.77 9.46 -3.69
N TYR A 3 9.88 9.20 -5.00
CA TYR A 3 8.82 8.68 -5.84
C TYR A 3 9.26 7.32 -6.38
N LEU A 4 8.46 6.28 -6.12
CA LEU A 4 8.70 4.95 -6.63
C LEU A 4 7.42 4.41 -7.28
N LYS A 5 7.56 4.01 -8.54
CA LYS A 5 6.49 3.39 -9.32
C LYS A 5 6.93 2.06 -9.89
N LEU A 6 6.18 1.02 -9.58
CA LEU A 6 6.27 -0.33 -10.13
C LEU A 6 4.88 -0.70 -10.63
N GLU A 7 4.76 -1.18 -11.87
CA GLU A 7 3.45 -1.46 -12.47
C GLU A 7 3.47 -2.81 -13.19
N GLY A 8 2.48 -3.66 -12.91
CA GLY A 8 2.30 -4.95 -13.59
C GLY A 8 3.38 -6.00 -13.30
N LEU A 9 4.21 -5.80 -12.28
CA LEU A 9 5.34 -6.67 -11.95
C LEU A 9 4.97 -7.73 -10.89
N LYS A 10 5.56 -8.92 -11.03
CA LYS A 10 5.64 -9.89 -9.94
C LYS A 10 6.70 -9.43 -8.93
N ILE A 11 6.28 -9.04 -7.75
CA ILE A 11 7.12 -8.52 -6.67
C ILE A 11 7.01 -9.47 -5.48
N SER A 12 8.14 -9.90 -4.93
CA SER A 12 8.17 -10.71 -3.70
C SER A 12 8.24 -9.83 -2.45
N ASP A 13 7.82 -10.38 -1.30
CA ASP A 13 7.97 -9.72 0.00
C ASP A 13 9.43 -9.34 0.29
N ALA A 14 10.38 -10.19 -0.09
CA ALA A 14 11.81 -9.90 0.08
C ALA A 14 12.26 -8.65 -0.69
N LEU A 15 11.75 -8.45 -1.91
CA LEU A 15 12.06 -7.27 -2.71
C LEU A 15 11.46 -6.00 -2.09
N LEU A 16 10.20 -6.06 -1.65
CA LEU A 16 9.56 -4.91 -1.00
C LEU A 16 10.22 -4.56 0.33
N SER A 17 10.56 -5.55 1.15
CA SER A 17 11.29 -5.33 2.40
C SER A 17 12.64 -4.64 2.15
N ALA A 18 13.39 -5.08 1.12
CA ALA A 18 14.62 -4.43 0.71
C ALA A 18 14.39 -2.96 0.26
N ILE A 19 13.35 -2.70 -0.53
CA ILE A 19 12.98 -1.34 -0.95
C ILE A 19 12.67 -0.47 0.27
N LEU A 20 11.87 -0.95 1.21
CA LEU A 20 11.49 -0.21 2.42
C LEU A 20 12.69 0.12 3.31
N HIS A 21 13.64 -0.82 3.44
CA HIS A 21 14.88 -0.61 4.18
C HIS A 21 15.81 0.39 3.50
N LEU A 22 15.92 0.35 2.18
CA LEU A 22 16.78 1.27 1.40
C LEU A 22 16.16 2.66 1.26
N CYS A 23 14.83 2.77 1.32
CA CYS A 23 14.08 4.00 1.05
C CYS A 23 12.98 4.24 2.11
N PRO A 24 13.31 4.50 3.39
CA PRO A 24 12.30 4.70 4.43
C PRO A 24 11.50 6.01 4.31
N ASN A 25 11.91 6.93 3.43
CA ASN A 25 11.28 8.25 3.24
C ASN A 25 10.44 8.33 1.96
N ILE A 26 9.86 7.22 1.50
CA ILE A 26 8.98 7.22 0.31
C ILE A 26 7.78 8.16 0.56
N CYS A 27 7.54 9.05 -0.40
CA CYS A 27 6.39 9.96 -0.40
C CYS A 27 5.31 9.51 -1.39
N PHE A 28 5.72 8.91 -2.52
CA PHE A 28 4.81 8.40 -3.54
C PHE A 28 5.18 6.95 -3.82
N PHE A 29 4.26 6.03 -3.55
CA PHE A 29 4.45 4.61 -3.80
C PHE A 29 3.30 4.08 -4.66
N ILE A 30 3.63 3.68 -5.89
CA ILE A 30 2.69 3.12 -6.86
C ILE A 30 3.08 1.66 -7.10
N LEU A 31 2.16 0.74 -6.81
CA LEU A 31 2.31 -0.72 -6.99
C LEU A 31 1.15 -1.28 -7.84
N ASP A 32 0.68 -0.49 -8.80
CA ASP A 32 -0.51 -0.83 -9.57
C ASP A 32 -0.33 -2.11 -10.38
N GLN A 33 -1.33 -2.99 -10.32
CA GLN A 33 -1.32 -4.29 -11.02
C GLN A 33 -0.15 -5.22 -10.61
N CYS A 34 0.62 -4.87 -9.58
CA CYS A 34 1.66 -5.72 -9.05
C CYS A 34 1.06 -6.86 -8.22
N TYR A 35 1.77 -7.99 -8.18
CA TYR A 35 1.31 -9.20 -7.49
C TYR A 35 2.49 -10.01 -6.94
N GLY A 36 2.20 -10.98 -6.07
CA GLY A 36 3.22 -11.87 -5.49
C GLY A 36 3.75 -11.43 -4.12
N TYR A 37 3.26 -10.30 -3.60
CA TYR A 37 3.50 -9.84 -2.24
C TYR A 37 2.28 -10.08 -1.36
N SER A 38 2.50 -10.20 -0.06
CA SER A 38 1.47 -10.47 0.94
C SER A 38 0.87 -9.19 1.53
N ASN A 39 -0.25 -9.35 2.22
CA ASN A 39 -0.91 -8.28 2.97
C ASN A 39 -0.01 -7.72 4.10
N ILE A 40 0.88 -8.55 4.65
CA ILE A 40 1.89 -8.16 5.64
C ILE A 40 2.75 -7.03 5.09
N MET A 41 3.10 -7.10 3.81
CA MET A 41 3.93 -6.09 3.19
C MET A 41 3.24 -4.74 3.01
N ILE A 42 1.93 -4.73 2.80
CA ILE A 42 1.15 -3.49 2.77
C ILE A 42 1.15 -2.82 4.15
N ILE A 43 1.03 -3.62 5.23
CA ILE A 43 1.12 -3.12 6.61
C ILE A 43 2.52 -2.54 6.89
N GLU A 44 3.57 -3.19 6.40
CA GLU A 44 4.94 -2.72 6.58
C GLU A 44 5.22 -1.44 5.78
N ILE A 45 4.68 -1.31 4.56
CA ILE A 45 4.70 -0.04 3.81
C ILE A 45 4.11 1.08 4.68
N ALA A 46 2.93 0.86 5.27
CA ALA A 46 2.26 1.85 6.10
C ALA A 46 3.10 2.28 7.31
N ARG A 47 3.73 1.31 7.98
CA ARG A 47 4.53 1.54 9.20
C ARG A 47 5.89 2.18 8.92
N CYS A 48 6.56 1.76 7.85
CA CYS A 48 7.89 2.25 7.50
C CYS A 48 7.84 3.63 6.82
N CYS A 49 6.81 3.90 6.01
CA CYS A 49 6.72 5.11 5.21
C CYS A 49 5.79 6.15 5.85
N SER A 50 6.15 6.70 7.01
CA SER A 50 5.33 7.73 7.69
C SER A 50 5.19 9.06 6.92
N LYS A 51 6.02 9.27 5.89
CA LYS A 51 5.98 10.43 4.97
C LYS A 51 5.18 10.18 3.69
N LEU A 52 4.43 9.09 3.62
CA LEU A 52 3.63 8.75 2.46
C LEU A 52 2.56 9.83 2.23
N LEU A 53 2.55 10.39 1.03
CA LEU A 53 1.56 11.36 0.55
C LEU A 53 0.62 10.74 -0.48
N HIS A 54 1.09 9.74 -1.21
CA HIS A 54 0.34 9.07 -2.26
C HIS A 54 0.64 7.57 -2.25
N LEU A 55 -0.40 6.75 -2.15
CA LEU A 55 -0.32 5.30 -2.24
C LEU A 55 -1.29 4.80 -3.32
N SER A 56 -0.79 4.07 -4.31
CA SER A 56 -1.65 3.43 -5.31
C SER A 56 -1.42 1.93 -5.28
N LEU A 57 -2.49 1.20 -5.03
CA LEU A 57 -2.59 -0.25 -4.95
C LEU A 57 -3.71 -0.72 -5.88
N ASN A 58 -3.82 -0.13 -7.08
CA ASN A 58 -4.85 -0.49 -8.04
C ASN A 58 -4.70 -1.96 -8.46
N ALA A 59 -5.81 -2.70 -8.51
CA ALA A 59 -5.86 -4.13 -8.80
C ALA A 59 -4.95 -4.99 -7.87
N CYS A 60 -4.70 -4.52 -6.65
CA CYS A 60 -3.94 -5.25 -5.64
C CYS A 60 -4.82 -6.30 -4.97
N LYS A 61 -4.49 -7.59 -5.14
CA LYS A 61 -5.22 -8.71 -4.53
C LYS A 61 -4.86 -8.99 -3.07
N ALA A 62 -3.77 -8.39 -2.58
CA ALA A 62 -3.24 -8.64 -1.24
C ALA A 62 -3.81 -7.69 -0.18
N ILE A 63 -4.58 -6.66 -0.55
CA ILE A 63 -5.09 -5.70 0.42
C ILE A 63 -6.27 -6.29 1.22
N THR A 64 -6.36 -5.95 2.50
CA THR A 64 -7.45 -6.37 3.39
C THR A 64 -7.90 -5.20 4.26
N ASP A 65 -9.03 -5.34 4.97
CA ASP A 65 -9.47 -4.36 5.99
C ASP A 65 -8.36 -3.98 6.97
N ARG A 66 -7.61 -4.97 7.46
CA ARG A 66 -6.48 -4.73 8.38
C ARG A 66 -5.38 -3.86 7.74
N CYS A 67 -5.09 -4.05 6.45
CA CYS A 67 -4.13 -3.20 5.76
C CYS A 67 -4.61 -1.75 5.72
N ILE A 68 -5.91 -1.55 5.44
CA ILE A 68 -6.53 -0.24 5.40
C ILE A 68 -6.45 0.44 6.77
N SER A 69 -6.83 -0.26 7.85
CA SER A 69 -6.74 0.28 9.21
C SER A 69 -5.31 0.72 9.57
N GLU A 70 -4.32 -0.10 9.21
CA GLU A 70 -2.90 0.23 9.46
C GLU A 70 -2.41 1.41 8.61
N ILE A 71 -2.86 1.53 7.35
CA ILE A 71 -2.60 2.70 6.51
C ILE A 71 -3.19 3.95 7.15
N ALA A 72 -4.45 3.92 7.56
CA ALA A 72 -5.13 5.04 8.21
C ALA A 72 -4.44 5.48 9.51
N GLN A 73 -3.99 4.52 10.32
CA GLN A 73 -3.33 4.79 11.59
C GLN A 73 -1.87 5.28 11.44
N SER A 74 -1.14 4.78 10.44
CA SER A 74 0.31 5.05 10.31
C SER A 74 0.63 6.19 9.34
N CYS A 75 -0.13 6.32 8.25
CA CYS A 75 0.13 7.28 7.18
C CYS A 75 -0.69 8.58 7.36
N LEU A 76 -0.47 9.29 8.47
CA LEU A 76 -1.25 10.49 8.84
C LEU A 76 -1.15 11.67 7.84
N ASN A 77 -0.17 11.64 6.93
CA ASN A 77 0.03 12.66 5.91
C ASN A 77 -0.48 12.23 4.52
N LEU A 78 -1.13 11.06 4.43
CA LEU A 78 -1.59 10.52 3.16
C LEU A 78 -2.68 11.43 2.58
N LYS A 79 -2.48 11.88 1.34
CA LYS A 79 -3.41 12.78 0.63
C LYS A 79 -4.19 12.07 -0.46
N TYR A 80 -3.67 10.96 -0.95
CA TYR A 80 -4.29 10.20 -2.01
C TYR A 80 -4.05 8.71 -1.81
N ILE A 81 -5.14 7.95 -1.89
CA ILE A 81 -5.10 6.50 -1.96
C ILE A 81 -5.92 6.01 -3.15
N ASN A 82 -5.37 5.07 -3.92
CA ASN A 82 -6.08 4.42 -5.01
C ASN A 82 -6.15 2.91 -4.80
N LEU A 83 -7.37 2.42 -4.57
CA LEU A 83 -7.69 1.01 -4.35
C LEU A 83 -8.64 0.46 -5.44
N ALA A 84 -8.69 1.10 -6.60
CA ALA A 84 -9.59 0.69 -7.69
C ALA A 84 -9.31 -0.77 -8.11
N PHE A 85 -10.37 -1.51 -8.44
CA PHE A 85 -10.36 -2.94 -8.81
C PHE A 85 -9.81 -3.92 -7.76
N SER A 86 -9.38 -3.45 -6.58
CA SER A 86 -8.88 -4.28 -5.50
C SER A 86 -9.99 -4.96 -4.70
N TYR A 87 -11.26 -4.58 -4.88
CA TYR A 87 -12.42 -5.20 -4.23
C TYR A 87 -12.88 -6.53 -4.86
N SER A 88 -12.34 -6.91 -6.03
CA SER A 88 -12.87 -8.06 -6.79
C SER A 88 -12.55 -9.43 -6.18
N ASN A 89 -11.61 -9.51 -5.21
CA ASN A 89 -11.22 -10.74 -4.51
C ASN A 89 -10.60 -10.47 -3.12
N CYS A 90 -10.78 -9.27 -2.56
CA CYS A 90 -10.18 -8.89 -1.29
C CYS A 90 -11.24 -8.74 -0.20
N ASN A 91 -10.89 -9.14 1.02
CA ASN A 91 -11.76 -9.05 2.20
C ASN A 91 -11.79 -7.60 2.72
N ILE A 92 -12.32 -6.69 1.91
CA ILE A 92 -12.51 -5.27 2.21
C ILE A 92 -14.02 -5.04 2.46
N SER A 93 -14.36 -4.56 3.64
CA SER A 93 -15.72 -4.22 4.08
C SER A 93 -15.95 -2.71 4.06
N ASP A 94 -17.19 -2.24 4.01
CA ASP A 94 -17.51 -0.79 3.99
C ASP A 94 -16.94 0.00 5.19
N VAL A 95 -16.66 -0.67 6.31
CA VAL A 95 -16.06 -0.07 7.52
C VAL A 95 -14.67 0.50 7.24
N SER A 96 -13.85 -0.19 6.45
CA SER A 96 -12.49 0.25 6.18
C SER A 96 -12.44 1.47 5.27
N MET A 97 -13.47 1.69 4.46
CA MET A 97 -13.60 2.92 3.66
C MET A 97 -13.86 4.16 4.53
N ILE A 98 -14.45 4.00 5.71
CA ILE A 98 -14.64 5.09 6.68
C ILE A 98 -13.31 5.47 7.35
N GLU A 99 -12.40 4.51 7.56
CA GLU A 99 -11.14 4.77 8.26
C GLU A 99 -10.16 5.68 7.49
N ILE A 100 -10.27 5.72 6.16
CA ILE A 100 -9.41 6.57 5.31
C ILE A 100 -10.12 7.88 4.88
N ALA A 101 -11.38 8.10 5.27
CA ALA A 101 -12.16 9.30 4.94
C ALA A 101 -11.93 10.43 5.95
#